data_AF-A0A939XXJ8-F1
#
_entry.id   AF-A0A939XXJ8-F1
#
_cell.length_a   1.000
_cell.length_b   1.000
_cell.length_c   1.000
_cell.angle_alpha   90.00
_cell.angle_beta   90.00
_cell.angle_gamma   90.00
#
_symmetry.space_group_name_H-M   'P 1'
#
loop_
_entity.id
_entity.type
_entity.pdbx_description
1 polymer ?
#
loop_
_entity_poly.entity_id
_entity_poly.type
_entity_poly.pdbx_seq_one_letter_code
_entity_poly.pdbx_strand_id
1 'polypeptide(L)'
;MIDSDLKDKYIQAIKEVEGFRKEWCDAHGAPMPRRIDCLDLIMKKEFALQILDGTKKIELRDASNHYCRRLYDSNITRFIDLHQNDDEIMDECGPYGYLDELMQVDRIHFHNYSNSWFLDVKVLHTDYLYMNNDVKDQLNTLGIHDVDDAIDEFEKKGIKPEERPVFFQFVLDEIIDTNLK
;
A
#
# COMPACT_ATOMS: atom_id res chain seq x y z
N MET A 1 0.57 -15.92 -5.47
CA MET A 1 0.53 -15.77 -4.01
C MET A 1 1.93 -15.85 -3.42
N ILE A 2 2.15 -15.22 -2.25
CA ILE A 2 3.46 -15.17 -1.55
C ILE A 2 3.73 -16.53 -0.90
N ASP A 3 5.00 -16.91 -0.81
CA ASP A 3 5.46 -18.12 -0.10
C ASP A 3 5.00 -18.11 1.36
N SER A 4 4.53 -19.25 1.87
CA SER A 4 3.89 -19.35 3.19
C SER A 4 4.85 -19.05 4.34
N ASP A 5 6.10 -19.49 4.25
CA ASP A 5 7.09 -19.31 5.31
C ASP A 5 7.56 -17.85 5.38
N LEU A 6 7.68 -17.19 4.23
CA LEU A 6 7.93 -15.76 4.14
C LEU A 6 6.76 -14.94 4.68
N LYS A 7 5.53 -15.35 4.35
CA LYS A 7 4.30 -14.69 4.84
C LYS A 7 4.19 -14.75 6.37
N ASP A 8 4.42 -15.91 6.98
CA ASP A 8 4.30 -16.04 8.44
C ASP A 8 5.33 -15.20 9.20
N LYS A 9 6.58 -15.15 8.72
CA LYS A 9 7.61 -14.26 9.28
C LYS A 9 7.21 -12.80 9.16
N TYR A 10 6.64 -12.42 8.02
CA TYR A 10 6.20 -11.05 7.77
C TYR A 10 5.03 -10.65 8.67
N ILE A 11 4.02 -11.52 8.81
CA ILE A 11 2.89 -11.30 9.73
C ILE A 11 3.37 -11.16 11.18
N GLN A 12 4.33 -11.98 11.60
CA GLN A 12 4.88 -11.91 12.94
C GLN A 12 5.61 -10.57 13.19
N ALA A 13 6.44 -10.14 12.23
CA ALA A 13 7.12 -8.85 12.31
C ALA A 13 6.12 -7.68 12.40
N ILE A 14 5.04 -7.70 11.60
CA ILE A 14 3.99 -6.67 11.67
C ILE A 14 3.38 -6.59 13.07
N LYS A 15 3.02 -7.73 13.67
CA LYS A 15 2.41 -7.76 15.01
C LYS A 15 3.32 -7.19 16.09
N GLU A 16 4.62 -7.48 16.00
CA GLU A 16 5.61 -6.94 16.94
C GLU A 16 5.70 -5.42 16.80
N VAL A 17 5.81 -4.92 15.57
CA VAL A 17 5.83 -3.47 15.29
C VAL A 17 4.54 -2.79 15.75
N GLU A 18 3.37 -3.38 15.54
CA GLU A 18 2.09 -2.82 16.02
C GLU A 18 2.02 -2.76 17.55
N GLY A 19 2.60 -3.75 18.24
CA GLY A 19 2.72 -3.74 19.70
C GLY A 19 3.56 -2.57 20.19
N PHE A 20 4.77 -2.40 19.66
CA PHE A 20 5.66 -1.28 20.00
C PHE A 20 5.05 0.07 19.65
N ARG A 21 4.42 0.17 18.47
CA ARG A 21 3.72 1.38 18.02
C ARG A 21 2.65 1.82 19.02
N LYS A 22 1.86 0.87 19.53
CA LYS A 22 0.82 1.17 20.50
C LYS A 22 1.42 1.72 21.80
N GLU A 23 2.44 1.05 22.34
CA GLU A 23 3.13 1.51 23.56
C GLU A 23 3.71 2.92 23.39
N TRP A 24 4.33 3.17 22.24
CA TRP A 24 4.88 4.48 21.90
C TRP A 24 3.78 5.55 21.80
N CYS A 25 2.68 5.26 21.08
CA CYS A 25 1.56 6.21 20.95
C CYS A 25 0.94 6.56 22.30
N ASP A 26 0.72 5.55 23.16
CA ASP A 26 0.18 5.74 24.51
C ASP A 26 1.11 6.63 25.37
N ALA A 27 2.43 6.47 25.24
CA ALA A 27 3.42 7.25 25.99
C ALA A 27 3.52 8.71 25.54
N HIS A 28 3.33 8.99 24.24
CA HIS A 28 3.51 10.32 23.66
C HIS A 28 2.19 11.05 23.37
N GLY A 29 1.05 10.44 23.74
CA GLY A 29 -0.28 11.00 23.47
C GLY A 29 -0.61 11.07 21.98
N ALA A 30 0.06 10.26 21.16
CA ALA A 30 -0.22 10.16 19.74
C ALA A 30 -1.44 9.28 19.48
N PRO A 31 -2.25 9.56 18.45
CA PRO A 31 -3.32 8.66 18.07
C PRO A 31 -2.73 7.36 17.51
N MET A 32 -3.40 6.23 17.74
CA MET A 32 -3.07 5.00 17.03
C MET A 32 -3.55 5.10 15.57
N PRO A 33 -2.72 4.77 14.57
CA PRO A 33 -3.15 4.75 13.18
C PRO A 33 -4.35 3.84 12.97
N ARG A 34 -5.38 4.36 12.28
CA ARG A 34 -6.54 3.55 11.90
C ARG A 34 -6.19 2.58 10.78
N ARG A 35 -7.05 1.56 10.64
CA ARG A 35 -7.03 0.60 9.54
C ARG A 35 -8.29 0.75 8.70
N ILE A 36 -8.19 0.37 7.43
CA ILE A 36 -9.31 0.32 6.50
C ILE A 36 -9.75 -1.13 6.36
N ASP A 37 -10.89 -1.48 6.95
CA ASP A 37 -11.44 -2.84 6.90
C ASP A 37 -11.71 -3.31 5.46
N CYS A 38 -12.14 -2.41 4.57
CA CYS A 38 -12.39 -2.72 3.17
C CYS A 38 -12.24 -1.48 2.30
N LEU A 39 -11.39 -1.56 1.28
CA LEU A 39 -11.23 -0.51 0.27
C LEU A 39 -11.91 -0.94 -1.03
N ASP A 40 -12.91 -0.17 -1.49
CA ASP A 40 -13.53 -0.40 -2.79
C ASP A 40 -12.69 0.21 -3.93
N LEU A 41 -12.32 -0.61 -4.91
CA LEU A 41 -11.50 -0.22 -6.06
C LEU A 41 -12.10 -0.68 -7.39
N ILE A 42 -12.19 0.24 -8.34
CA ILE A 42 -12.54 -0.08 -9.73
C ILE A 42 -11.31 -0.65 -10.43
N MET A 43 -11.46 -1.83 -11.03
CA MET A 43 -10.40 -2.53 -11.75
C MET A 43 -10.89 -3.01 -13.12
N LYS A 44 -9.97 -3.19 -14.07
CA LYS A 44 -10.28 -3.88 -15.33
C LYS A 44 -10.32 -5.38 -15.12
N LYS A 45 -11.25 -6.07 -15.78
CA LYS A 45 -11.43 -7.52 -15.63
C LYS A 45 -10.14 -8.32 -15.90
N GLU A 46 -9.32 -7.86 -16.85
CA GLU A 46 -8.03 -8.50 -17.19
C GLU A 46 -7.10 -8.61 -15.98
N PHE A 47 -6.97 -7.56 -15.16
CA PHE A 47 -6.13 -7.59 -13.97
C PHE A 47 -6.73 -8.42 -12.85
N ALA A 48 -8.06 -8.44 -12.72
CA ALA A 48 -8.72 -9.33 -11.77
C ALA A 48 -8.46 -10.81 -12.09
N LEU A 49 -8.46 -11.18 -13.39
CA LEU A 49 -8.10 -12.53 -13.83
C LEU A 49 -6.62 -12.86 -13.55
N GLN A 50 -5.71 -11.90 -13.73
CA GLN A 50 -4.29 -12.07 -13.36
C GLN A 50 -4.07 -12.22 -11.84
N ILE A 51 -4.94 -11.66 -11.01
CA ILE A 51 -4.90 -11.91 -9.56
C ILE A 51 -5.36 -13.34 -9.29
N LEU A 52 -6.44 -13.79 -9.94
CA LEU A 52 -6.98 -15.14 -9.79
C LEU A 52 -6.00 -16.24 -10.20
N ASP A 53 -5.27 -16.05 -11.29
CA ASP A 53 -4.23 -17.00 -11.74
C ASP A 53 -2.89 -16.85 -10.97
N GLY A 54 -2.79 -15.82 -10.12
CA GLY A 54 -1.64 -15.56 -9.27
C GLY A 54 -0.48 -14.83 -9.93
N THR A 55 -0.62 -14.38 -11.18
CA THR A 55 0.36 -13.57 -11.91
C THR A 55 0.51 -12.19 -11.26
N LYS A 56 -0.60 -11.50 -10.97
CA LYS A 56 -0.59 -10.18 -10.33
C LYS A 56 -0.67 -10.34 -8.81
N LYS A 57 0.36 -9.85 -8.11
CA LYS A 57 0.50 -9.95 -6.63
C LYS A 57 0.52 -8.61 -5.92
N ILE A 58 0.60 -7.51 -6.67
CA ILE A 58 0.59 -6.16 -6.13
C ILE A 58 -0.42 -5.35 -6.93
N GLU A 59 -1.26 -4.59 -6.24
CA GLU A 59 -2.10 -3.56 -6.85
C GLU A 59 -1.45 -2.19 -6.63
N LEU A 60 -1.42 -1.37 -7.68
CA LEU A 60 -0.83 -0.04 -7.64
C LEU A 60 -1.91 1.02 -7.93
N ARG A 61 -1.90 2.11 -7.16
CA ARG A 61 -2.75 3.28 -7.40
C ARG A 61 -1.93 4.54 -7.33
N ASP A 62 -2.17 5.45 -8.27
CA ASP A 62 -1.55 6.76 -8.25
C ASP A 62 -1.87 7.49 -6.93
N ALA A 63 -0.89 8.19 -6.36
CA ALA A 63 -1.09 9.02 -5.16
C ALA A 63 -1.85 10.32 -5.50
N SER A 64 -3.02 10.20 -6.13
CA SER A 64 -3.90 11.34 -6.40
C SER A 64 -4.68 11.77 -5.16
N ASN A 65 -5.16 13.02 -5.20
CA ASN A 65 -6.01 13.59 -4.16
C ASN A 65 -7.21 12.71 -3.77
N HIS A 66 -7.76 11.94 -4.71
CA HIS A 66 -8.83 10.99 -4.43
C HIS A 66 -8.39 9.89 -3.47
N TYR A 67 -7.24 9.28 -3.71
CA TYR A 67 -6.72 8.21 -2.87
C TYR A 67 -6.09 8.72 -1.59
N CYS A 68 -5.35 9.83 -1.60
CA CYS A 68 -4.76 10.39 -0.38
C CYS A 68 -5.83 10.66 0.69
N ARG A 69 -7.00 11.20 0.30
CA ARG A 69 -8.12 11.44 1.24
C ARG A 69 -8.72 10.17 1.84
N ARG A 70 -8.57 9.03 1.17
CA ARG A 70 -9.12 7.74 1.59
C ARG A 70 -8.12 6.93 2.40
N LEU A 71 -6.83 7.10 2.11
CA LEU A 71 -5.75 6.27 2.63
C LEU A 71 -4.97 6.94 3.77
N TYR A 72 -5.00 8.26 3.89
CA TYR A 72 -4.33 8.95 5.00
C TYR A 72 -5.21 9.13 6.22
N ASP A 73 -4.66 8.82 7.38
CA ASP A 73 -5.30 9.06 8.65
C ASP A 73 -5.17 10.54 9.04
N SER A 74 -6.27 11.28 8.83
CA SER A 74 -6.35 12.69 9.21
C SER A 74 -6.01 13.01 10.67
N ASN A 75 -6.19 12.05 11.59
CA ASN A 75 -5.82 12.25 13.00
C ASN A 75 -4.31 12.20 13.21
N ILE A 76 -3.63 11.29 12.50
CA ILE A 76 -2.17 11.18 12.50
C ILE A 76 -1.57 12.40 11.81
N THR A 77 -2.03 12.74 10.59
CA THR A 77 -1.55 13.93 9.88
C THR A 77 -1.69 15.19 10.73
N ARG A 78 -2.85 15.38 11.40
CA ARG A 78 -3.03 16.52 12.31
C ARG A 78 -2.10 16.47 13.52
N PHE A 79 -1.82 15.28 14.06
CA PHE A 79 -0.88 15.13 15.17
C PHE A 79 0.54 15.53 14.73
N ILE A 80 0.99 15.05 13.58
CA ILE A 80 2.28 15.39 12.97
C ILE A 80 2.36 16.92 12.74
N ASP A 81 1.34 17.53 12.13
CA ASP A 81 1.28 18.97 11.89
C ASP A 81 1.45 19.81 13.18
N LEU A 82 0.85 19.34 14.29
CA LEU A 82 0.95 20.01 15.59
C LEU A 82 2.32 19.87 16.23
N HIS A 83 3.09 18.83 15.88
CA HIS A 83 4.39 18.50 16.46
C HIS A 83 5.55 18.62 15.46
N GLN A 84 5.36 19.34 14.34
CA GLN A 84 6.36 19.50 13.27
C GLN A 84 7.72 20.10 13.71
N ASN A 85 7.80 20.65 14.93
CA ASN A 85 9.03 21.21 15.52
C ASN A 85 9.53 20.39 16.71
N ASP A 86 8.97 19.21 16.94
CA ASP A 86 9.39 18.26 17.97
C ASP A 86 10.22 17.16 17.30
N ASP A 87 11.54 17.29 17.37
CA ASP A 87 12.47 16.38 16.69
C ASP A 87 12.27 14.91 17.14
N GLU A 88 11.92 14.67 18.41
CA GLU A 88 11.69 13.32 18.94
C GLU A 88 10.46 12.66 18.29
N ILE A 89 9.38 13.42 18.10
CA ILE A 89 8.18 12.92 17.40
C ILE A 89 8.44 12.79 15.90
N MET A 90 9.16 13.75 15.31
CA MET A 90 9.40 13.76 13.87
C MET A 90 10.36 12.66 13.42
N ASP A 91 11.30 12.24 14.27
CA ASP A 91 12.18 11.08 14.03
C ASP A 91 11.39 9.76 13.91
N GLU A 92 10.19 9.71 14.50
CA GLU A 92 9.30 8.55 14.48
C GLU A 92 8.21 8.64 13.40
N CYS A 93 8.25 9.66 12.55
CA CYS A 93 7.33 9.83 11.42
C CYS A 93 7.80 9.09 10.16
N GLY A 94 6.86 8.51 9.42
CA GLY A 94 7.09 7.90 8.11
C GLY A 94 7.12 6.37 8.12
N PRO A 95 7.48 5.74 6.98
CA PRO A 95 7.25 4.32 6.74
C PRO A 95 8.05 3.38 7.65
N TYR A 96 9.12 3.88 8.27
CA TYR A 96 9.98 3.11 9.19
C TYR A 96 9.82 3.51 10.66
N GLY A 97 9.01 4.52 10.96
CA GLY A 97 8.76 5.00 12.31
C GLY A 97 7.46 4.43 12.91
N TYR A 98 7.18 4.80 14.16
CA TYR A 98 5.94 4.39 14.81
C TYR A 98 4.72 5.19 14.34
N LEU A 99 4.89 6.37 13.75
CA LEU A 99 3.82 7.19 13.20
C LEU A 99 3.86 7.21 11.67
N ASP A 100 2.94 6.48 11.06
CA ASP A 100 2.68 6.56 9.63
C ASP A 100 1.24 7.02 9.41
N GLU A 101 1.07 8.03 8.57
CA GLU A 101 -0.22 8.55 8.16
C GLU A 101 -0.91 7.63 7.15
N LEU A 102 -0.17 6.73 6.47
CA LEU A 102 -0.75 5.73 5.60
C LEU A 102 -1.48 4.64 6.39
N MET A 103 -2.79 4.60 6.26
CA MET A 103 -3.60 3.54 6.85
C MET A 103 -3.35 2.21 6.14
N GLN A 104 -3.17 1.17 6.95
CA GLN A 104 -3.14 -0.21 6.45
C GLN A 104 -4.54 -0.62 5.98
N VAL A 105 -4.60 -1.33 4.86
CA VAL A 105 -5.85 -1.88 4.29
C VAL A 105 -5.89 -3.36 4.59
N ASP A 106 -7.01 -3.87 5.08
CA ASP A 106 -7.15 -5.29 5.42
C ASP A 106 -7.63 -6.13 4.24
N ARG A 107 -8.54 -5.57 3.43
CA ARG A 107 -8.99 -6.17 2.16
C ARG A 107 -9.41 -5.11 1.15
N ILE A 108 -9.42 -5.51 -0.11
CA ILE A 108 -9.92 -4.73 -1.23
C ILE A 108 -11.09 -5.47 -1.87
N HIS A 109 -12.17 -4.74 -2.13
CA HIS A 109 -13.26 -5.15 -2.99
C HIS A 109 -13.03 -4.58 -4.39
N PHE A 110 -12.56 -5.42 -5.31
CA PHE A 110 -12.40 -5.05 -6.71
C PHE A 110 -13.70 -5.26 -7.48
N HIS A 111 -14.06 -4.30 -8.31
CA HIS A 111 -15.25 -4.41 -9.16
C HIS A 111 -15.09 -3.59 -10.44
N ASN A 112 -16.04 -3.71 -11.38
CA ASN A 112 -16.18 -2.76 -12.49
C ASN A 112 -17.25 -1.70 -12.20
N TYR A 113 -17.34 -0.68 -13.07
CA TYR A 113 -18.31 0.39 -12.94
C TYR A 113 -19.77 -0.08 -12.81
N SER A 114 -20.14 -1.20 -13.44
CA SER A 114 -21.50 -1.74 -13.40
C SER A 114 -21.73 -2.76 -12.29
N ASN A 115 -20.73 -3.07 -11.47
CA ASN A 115 -20.75 -4.15 -10.47
C ASN A 115 -21.21 -5.50 -11.04
N SER A 116 -20.93 -5.76 -12.31
CA SER A 116 -21.31 -7.03 -12.97
C SER A 116 -20.37 -8.17 -12.59
N TRP A 117 -19.21 -7.84 -12.04
CA TRP A 117 -18.29 -8.78 -11.44
C TRP A 117 -17.58 -8.15 -10.24
N PHE A 118 -17.11 -8.98 -9.33
CA PHE A 118 -16.27 -8.57 -8.21
C PHE A 118 -15.18 -9.60 -7.87
N LEU A 119 -14.18 -9.14 -7.12
CA LEU A 119 -13.12 -9.94 -6.54
C LEU A 119 -12.70 -9.33 -5.21
N ASP A 120 -12.91 -10.07 -4.13
CA ASP A 120 -12.47 -9.68 -2.78
C ASP A 120 -11.12 -10.31 -2.49
N VAL A 121 -10.16 -9.48 -2.10
CA VAL A 121 -8.78 -9.92 -1.85
C VAL A 121 -8.29 -9.35 -0.54
N LYS A 122 -7.69 -10.20 0.29
CA LYS A 122 -6.98 -9.78 1.49
C LYS A 122 -5.70 -9.05 1.12
N VAL A 123 -5.40 -7.97 1.82
CA VAL A 123 -4.16 -7.22 1.67
C VAL A 123 -3.23 -7.58 2.81
N LEU A 124 -2.00 -7.96 2.46
CA LEU A 124 -0.94 -8.25 3.43
C LEU A 124 -0.35 -6.95 3.99
N HIS A 125 -0.16 -5.97 3.12
CA HIS A 125 0.48 -4.71 3.46
C HIS A 125 0.11 -3.59 2.47
N THR A 126 -0.03 -2.39 3.01
CA THR A 126 -0.16 -1.15 2.24
C THR A 126 1.09 -0.30 2.46
N ASP A 127 1.67 0.23 1.39
CA ASP A 127 2.84 1.10 1.47
C ASP A 127 2.88 2.08 0.28
N TYR A 128 3.88 2.94 0.26
CA TYR A 128 4.25 3.77 -0.86
C TYR A 128 5.21 3.04 -1.80
N LEU A 129 5.17 3.43 -3.05
CA LEU A 129 6.11 3.00 -4.07
C LEU A 129 6.63 4.24 -4.80
N TYR A 130 7.92 4.52 -4.62
CA TYR A 130 8.62 5.55 -5.38
C TYR A 130 9.14 4.94 -6.68
N MET A 131 8.70 5.46 -7.82
CA MET A 131 9.07 4.88 -9.12
C MET A 131 10.53 5.18 -9.47
N ASN A 132 11.41 4.23 -9.18
CA ASN A 132 12.81 4.27 -9.57
C ASN A 132 13.22 2.93 -10.22
N ASN A 133 14.44 2.88 -10.74
CA ASN A 133 14.91 1.71 -11.48
C ASN A 133 15.15 0.50 -10.56
N ASP A 134 15.55 0.73 -9.31
CA ASP A 134 15.70 -0.35 -8.33
C ASP A 134 14.35 -1.03 -8.04
N VAL A 135 13.28 -0.24 -7.94
CA VAL A 135 11.90 -0.73 -7.80
C VAL A 135 11.46 -1.50 -9.04
N LYS A 136 11.77 -0.99 -10.25
CA LYS A 136 11.49 -1.72 -11.49
C LYS A 136 12.13 -3.11 -11.46
N ASP A 137 13.41 -3.18 -11.13
CA ASP A 137 14.15 -4.43 -11.09
C ASP A 137 13.59 -5.37 -10.02
N GLN A 138 13.28 -4.86 -8.82
CA GLN A 138 12.65 -5.65 -7.74
C GLN A 138 11.29 -6.22 -8.18
N LEU A 139 10.40 -5.41 -8.74
CA LEU A 139 9.10 -5.85 -9.22
C LEU A 139 9.25 -6.89 -10.34
N ASN A 140 10.21 -6.70 -11.25
CA ASN A 140 10.50 -7.64 -12.32
C ASN A 140 11.04 -8.98 -11.79
N THR A 141 11.84 -8.99 -10.72
CA THR A 141 12.23 -10.27 -10.07
C THR A 141 11.04 -11.03 -9.50
N LEU A 142 9.95 -10.33 -9.20
CA LEU A 142 8.69 -10.91 -8.73
C LEU A 142 7.70 -11.22 -9.86
N GLY A 143 8.08 -10.96 -11.13
CA GLY A 143 7.25 -11.13 -12.32
C GLY A 143 6.21 -10.03 -12.52
N ILE A 144 6.38 -8.87 -11.88
CA ILE A 144 5.44 -7.76 -11.89
C ILE A 144 5.98 -6.67 -12.82
N HIS A 145 5.33 -6.51 -13.97
CA HIS A 145 5.75 -5.59 -15.03
C HIS A 145 4.84 -4.35 -15.16
N ASP A 146 3.90 -4.16 -14.24
CA ASP A 146 2.84 -3.14 -14.31
C ASP A 146 3.35 -1.69 -14.43
N VAL A 147 4.60 -1.44 -14.03
CA VAL A 147 5.23 -0.11 -14.04
C VAL A 147 6.30 0.06 -15.13
N ASP A 148 6.63 -1.00 -15.87
CA ASP A 148 7.75 -0.99 -16.82
C ASP A 148 7.58 0.10 -17.88
N ASP A 149 6.42 0.15 -18.52
CA ASP A 149 6.12 1.12 -19.58
C ASP A 149 6.19 2.56 -19.06
N ALA A 150 5.69 2.81 -17.84
CA ALA A 150 5.70 4.13 -17.22
C ALA A 150 7.14 4.58 -16.89
N ILE A 151 7.95 3.68 -16.33
CA ILE A 151 9.34 3.96 -16.00
C ILE A 151 10.16 4.23 -17.27
N ASP A 152 9.99 3.41 -18.31
CA ASP A 152 10.64 3.62 -19.61
C ASP A 152 10.25 4.96 -20.23
N GLU A 153 9.01 5.40 -20.07
CA GLU A 153 8.55 6.71 -20.55
C GLU A 153 9.22 7.85 -19.77
N PHE A 154 9.35 7.74 -18.44
CA PHE A 154 10.07 8.74 -17.64
C PHE A 154 11.53 8.85 -18.03
N GLU A 155 12.20 7.73 -18.29
CA GLU A 155 13.58 7.71 -18.77
C GLU A 155 13.73 8.39 -20.12
N LYS A 156 12.86 8.06 -21.10
CA LYS A 156 12.85 8.69 -22.43
C LYS A 156 12.65 10.19 -22.35
N LYS A 157 11.86 10.67 -21.39
CA LYS A 157 11.58 12.09 -21.15
C LYS A 157 12.64 12.77 -20.27
N GLY A 158 13.59 12.04 -19.72
CA GLY A 158 14.61 12.58 -18.81
C GLY A 158 14.04 13.04 -17.46
N ILE A 159 12.91 12.49 -17.02
CA ILE A 159 12.30 12.81 -15.72
C ILE A 159 13.06 12.10 -14.61
N LYS A 160 13.57 12.88 -13.66
CA LYS A 160 14.40 12.35 -12.56
C LYS A 160 13.55 11.57 -11.56
N PRO A 161 14.10 10.57 -10.85
CA PRO A 161 13.36 9.75 -9.89
C PRO A 161 12.56 10.57 -8.86
N GLU A 162 13.12 11.65 -8.33
CA GLU A 162 12.48 12.53 -7.36
C GLU A 162 11.31 13.36 -7.92
N GLU A 163 11.19 13.43 -9.24
CA GLU A 163 10.12 14.15 -9.95
C GLU A 163 9.01 13.19 -10.44
N ARG A 164 9.19 11.88 -10.28
CA ARG A 164 8.23 10.86 -10.73
C ARG A 164 7.08 10.73 -9.72
N PRO A 165 5.87 10.35 -10.18
CA PRO A 165 4.73 10.19 -9.29
C PRO A 165 4.95 9.05 -8.30
N VAL A 166 4.41 9.21 -7.11
CA VAL A 166 4.35 8.18 -6.08
C VAL A 166 3.08 7.36 -6.27
N PHE A 167 3.17 6.07 -5.97
CA PHE A 167 2.04 5.14 -5.99
C PHE A 167 1.80 4.60 -4.60
N PHE A 168 0.54 4.33 -4.28
CA PHE A 168 0.17 3.39 -3.23
C PHE A 168 0.32 1.98 -3.77
N GLN A 169 0.99 1.12 -3.02
CA GLN A 169 1.08 -0.30 -3.29
C GLN A 169 0.26 -1.10 -2.26
N PHE A 170 -0.45 -2.11 -2.76
CA PHE A 170 -1.17 -3.08 -1.95
C PHE A 170 -0.65 -4.46 -2.28
N VAL A 171 0.05 -5.07 -1.32
CA VAL A 171 0.54 -6.44 -1.46
C VAL A 171 -0.63 -7.40 -1.27
N LEU A 172 -1.02 -8.08 -2.34
CA LEU A 172 -2.18 -8.96 -2.38
C LEU A 172 -1.84 -10.33 -1.81
N ASP A 173 -2.69 -10.82 -0.92
CA ASP A 173 -2.48 -12.08 -0.19
C ASP A 173 -3.37 -13.21 -0.71
N GLU A 174 -4.62 -13.23 -0.26
CA GLU A 174 -5.56 -14.33 -0.41
C GLU A 174 -6.85 -13.84 -1.07
N ILE A 175 -7.37 -14.63 -2.00
CA ILE A 175 -8.70 -14.40 -2.59
C ILE A 175 -9.76 -14.85 -1.57
N ILE A 176 -10.63 -13.92 -1.18
CA ILE A 176 -11.68 -14.16 -0.19
C ILE A 176 -12.96 -14.65 -0.88
N ASP A 177 -13.38 -13.95 -1.93
CA ASP A 177 -14.61 -14.26 -2.68
C ASP A 177 -14.56 -13.67 -4.09
N THR A 178 -15.31 -14.26 -5.02
CA THR A 178 -15.44 -13.73 -6.39
C THR A 178 -16.62 -14.36 -7.12
N ASN A 179 -17.20 -13.62 -8.07
CA ASN A 179 -18.12 -14.18 -9.08
C ASN A 179 -17.52 -14.24 -10.49
N LEU A 180 -16.22 -13.96 -10.63
CA LEU A 180 -15.48 -14.12 -11.86
C LEU A 180 -15.34 -15.61 -12.17
N LYS A 181 -15.75 -15.98 -13.37
CA LYS A 181 -15.57 -17.32 -13.96
C LYS A 181 -14.43 -17.29 -14.96
#